data_AF-L8P5G4-F1
#
_entry.id   AF-L8P5G4-F1
#
_cell.length_a   1.000
_cell.length_b   1.000
_cell.length_c   1.000
_cell.angle_alpha   90.00
_cell.angle_beta   90.00
_cell.angle_gamma   90.00
#
_symmetry.space_group_name_H-M   'P 1'
#
loop_
_entity.id
_entity.type
_entity.pdbx_description
1 polymer ?
#
loop_
_entity_poly.entity_id
_entity_poly.type
_entity_poly.pdbx_seq_one_letter_code
_entity_poly.pdbx_strand_id
1 'polypeptide(L)'
;MSDSEREAWAESLVELAEDLVAAERGNVEMVVECAATVDEPEKGGPRLIDVVLVGRHPETRLPSFQLVELKRWSTVTQVEAATAELVSVPGIKKPKKHPALQLRDT
;
A
#
# COMPACT_ATOMS: atom_id res chain seq x y z
N MET A 1 -17.77 0.38 -0.83
CA MET A 1 -17.17 0.91 0.42
C MET A 1 -18.26 1.59 1.21
N SER A 2 -18.33 1.37 2.52
CA SER A 2 -19.14 2.19 3.43
C SER A 2 -18.53 3.59 3.59
N ASP A 3 -19.31 4.55 4.09
CA ASP A 3 -18.82 5.91 4.32
C ASP A 3 -17.62 5.93 5.29
N SER A 4 -17.67 5.11 6.34
CA SER A 4 -16.57 4.94 7.30
C SER A 4 -15.32 4.26 6.74
N GLU A 5 -15.44 3.54 5.64
CA GLU A 5 -14.28 3.00 4.90
C GLU A 5 -13.69 4.07 3.99
N ARG A 6 -14.53 4.91 3.38
CA ARG A 6 -14.10 6.01 2.51
C ARG A 6 -13.38 7.11 3.31
N GLU A 7 -13.90 7.46 4.49
CA GLU A 7 -13.27 8.43 5.40
C GLU A 7 -11.89 7.95 5.85
N ALA A 8 -11.80 6.72 6.37
CA ALA A 8 -10.52 6.18 6.82
C ALA A 8 -9.51 6.01 5.68
N TRP A 9 -9.96 5.69 4.47
CA TRP A 9 -9.10 5.66 3.30
C TRP A 9 -8.56 7.05 2.95
N ALA A 10 -9.41 8.09 3.01
CA ALA A 10 -8.99 9.46 2.82
C ALA A 10 -7.98 9.92 3.89
N GLU A 11 -8.18 9.54 5.15
CA GLU A 11 -7.22 9.80 6.24
C GLU A 11 -5.85 9.16 5.96
N SER A 12 -5.81 7.89 5.54
CA SER A 12 -4.56 7.21 5.19
C SER A 12 -3.81 7.86 4.02
N LEU A 13 -4.51 8.50 3.07
CA LEU A 13 -3.87 9.27 2.00
C LEU A 13 -3.21 10.55 2.53
N VAL A 14 -3.86 11.22 3.48
CA VAL A 14 -3.31 12.42 4.12
C VAL A 14 -2.06 12.06 4.92
N GLU A 15 -2.13 11.01 5.74
CA GLU A 15 -0.97 10.53 6.52
C GLU A 15 0.21 10.18 5.61
N LEU A 16 -0.03 9.47 4.50
CA LEU A 16 1.01 9.15 3.53
C LEU A 16 1.64 10.41 2.89
N ALA A 17 0.82 11.42 2.59
CA ALA A 17 1.31 12.68 2.06
C ALA A 17 2.16 13.45 3.08
N GLU A 18 1.75 13.47 4.35
CA GLU A 18 2.50 14.07 5.45
C GLU A 18 3.86 13.38 5.64
N ASP A 19 3.90 12.05 5.59
CA ASP A 19 5.14 11.27 5.66
C ASP A 19 6.10 11.61 4.51
N LEU A 20 5.59 11.75 3.28
CA LEU A 20 6.39 12.16 2.13
C LEU A 20 6.95 13.57 2.32
N VAL A 21 6.16 14.51 2.83
CA VAL A 21 6.64 15.87 3.11
C VAL A 21 7.69 15.86 4.21
N ALA A 22 7.46 15.14 5.32
CA ALA A 22 8.40 15.00 6.42
C ALA A 22 9.72 14.35 5.99
N ALA A 23 9.69 13.46 5.00
CA ALA A 23 10.86 12.84 4.40
C ALA A 23 11.57 13.71 3.33
N GLU A 24 11.19 14.98 3.17
CA GLU A 24 11.69 15.88 2.10
C GLU A 24 11.44 15.31 0.69
N ARG A 25 10.28 14.68 0.50
CA ARG A 25 9.81 14.10 -0.77
C ARG A 25 8.46 14.67 -1.23
N GLY A 26 8.09 15.87 -0.77
CA GLY A 26 6.84 16.54 -1.15
C GLY A 26 6.70 16.85 -2.65
N ASN A 27 7.74 16.63 -3.46
CA ASN A 27 7.71 16.74 -4.91
C ASN A 27 7.36 15.42 -5.64
N VAL A 28 7.10 14.34 -4.90
CA VAL A 28 6.63 13.06 -5.45
C VAL A 28 5.13 13.17 -5.71
N GLU A 29 4.69 12.78 -6.90
CA GLU A 29 3.28 12.77 -7.27
C GLU A 29 2.61 11.48 -6.77
N MET A 30 1.38 11.60 -6.26
CA MET A 30 0.55 10.47 -5.83
C MET A 30 -0.60 10.28 -6.84
N VAL A 31 -0.60 9.16 -7.56
CA VAL A 31 -1.73 8.74 -8.40
C VAL A 31 -2.58 7.77 -7.60
N VAL A 32 -3.78 8.19 -7.24
CA VAL A 32 -4.67 7.47 -6.32
C VAL A 32 -5.70 6.65 -7.11
N GLU A 33 -6.06 5.46 -6.63
CA GLU A 33 -6.97 4.50 -7.29
C GLU A 33 -6.53 4.16 -8.72
N CYS A 34 -5.26 3.79 -8.90
CA CYS A 34 -4.69 3.50 -10.21
C CYS A 34 -5.03 2.07 -10.67
N ALA A 35 -5.72 1.94 -11.79
CA ALA A 35 -5.96 0.64 -12.42
C ALA A 35 -4.68 0.10 -13.08
N ALA A 36 -4.25 -1.09 -12.68
CA ALA A 36 -3.12 -1.76 -13.31
C ALA A 36 -3.48 -2.12 -14.76
N THR A 37 -2.65 -1.69 -15.71
CA THR A 37 -2.85 -1.93 -17.15
C THR A 37 -2.20 -3.22 -17.64
N VAL A 38 -1.91 -4.15 -16.73
CA VAL A 38 -1.38 -5.47 -17.11
C VAL A 38 -2.48 -6.26 -17.81
N ASP A 39 -2.14 -6.99 -18.88
CA ASP A 39 -3.09 -7.86 -19.59
C ASP A 39 -3.82 -8.73 -18.56
N GLU A 40 -5.12 -8.49 -18.37
CA GLU A 40 -5.83 -9.11 -17.25
C GLU A 40 -5.84 -10.64 -17.37
N PRO A 41 -5.60 -11.38 -16.28
CA PRO A 41 -5.83 -12.80 -16.26
C PRO A 41 -7.32 -13.09 -16.42
N GLU A 42 -7.65 -14.19 -17.10
CA GLU A 42 -8.95 -14.62 -17.63
C GLU A 42 -10.19 -14.56 -16.69
N LYS A 43 -10.08 -14.10 -15.44
CA LYS A 43 -11.17 -13.93 -14.46
C LYS A 43 -10.94 -12.76 -13.50
N GLY A 44 -11.72 -11.69 -13.68
CA GLY A 44 -11.86 -10.57 -12.73
C GLY A 44 -11.29 -9.27 -13.29
N GLY A 45 -11.98 -8.14 -13.03
CA GLY A 45 -11.62 -6.82 -13.56
C GLY A 45 -10.28 -6.26 -13.07
N PRO A 46 -9.95 -5.00 -13.44
CA PRO A 46 -8.60 -4.47 -13.28
C PRO A 46 -8.21 -4.40 -11.82
N ARG A 47 -7.00 -4.88 -11.53
CA ARG A 47 -6.42 -4.76 -10.19
C ARG A 47 -6.18 -3.28 -9.90
N LEU A 48 -6.86 -2.77 -8.88
CA LEU A 48 -6.64 -1.41 -8.40
C LEU A 48 -5.46 -1.38 -7.44
N ILE A 49 -4.59 -0.38 -7.61
CA ILE A 49 -3.51 -0.03 -6.71
C ILE A 49 -3.95 1.23 -5.97
N ASP A 50 -3.87 1.20 -4.63
CA ASP A 50 -4.35 2.33 -3.81
C ASP A 50 -3.62 3.64 -4.16
N VAL A 51 -2.29 3.61 -4.23
CA VAL A 51 -1.46 4.76 -4.61
C VAL A 51 -0.25 4.32 -5.44
N VAL A 52 0.02 5.04 -6.53
CA VAL A 52 1.31 4.97 -7.24
C VAL A 52 2.08 6.26 -6.98
N LEU A 53 3.25 6.14 -6.35
CA LEU A 53 4.18 7.23 -6.18
C LEU A 53 5.02 7.38 -7.45
N VAL A 54 5.00 8.57 -8.03
CA VAL A 54 5.72 8.90 -9.26
C VAL A 54 6.74 9.98 -8.97
N GLY A 55 8.01 9.71 -9.27
CA GLY A 55 9.07 10.68 -9.02
C GLY A 55 10.36 10.34 -9.74
N ARG A 56 11.47 10.88 -9.22
CA ARG A 56 12.83 10.59 -9.69
C ARG A 56 13.66 10.04 -8.57
N HIS A 57 14.43 9.00 -8.87
CA HIS A 57 15.36 8.43 -7.90
C HIS A 57 16.38 9.51 -7.48
N PRO A 58 16.65 9.71 -6.19
CA PRO A 58 17.47 10.82 -5.70
C PRO A 58 18.90 10.79 -6.25
N GLU A 59 19.49 9.59 -6.35
CA GLU A 59 20.85 9.41 -6.85
C GLU A 59 20.91 9.34 -8.39
N THR A 60 20.20 8.41 -9.02
CA THR A 60 20.31 8.16 -10.47
C THR A 60 19.53 9.16 -11.33
N ARG A 61 18.62 9.94 -10.74
CA ARG A 61 17.72 10.91 -11.42
C ARG A 61 16.77 10.30 -12.47
N LEU A 62 16.80 8.98 -12.63
CA LEU A 62 15.89 8.24 -13.49
C LEU A 62 14.46 8.27 -12.92
N PRO A 63 13.43 8.16 -13.78
CA PRO A 63 12.07 7.94 -13.32
C PRO A 63 12.00 6.76 -12.34
N SER A 64 11.28 6.93 -11.24
CA SER A 64 11.08 5.93 -10.20
C SER A 64 9.61 5.87 -9.85
N PHE A 65 9.08 4.66 -9.77
CA PHE A 65 7.69 4.36 -9.50
C PHE A 65 7.62 3.40 -8.31
N GLN A 66 6.77 3.70 -7.33
CA GLN A 66 6.52 2.80 -6.20
C GLN A 66 5.02 2.57 -6.06
N LEU A 67 4.64 1.29 -5.97
CA LEU A 67 3.25 0.89 -5.73
C LEU A 67 3.04 0.80 -4.22
N VAL A 68 2.04 1.50 -3.72
CA VAL A 68 1.68 1.55 -2.31
C VAL A 68 0.27 1.00 -2.14
N GLU A 69 0.17 0.03 -1.25
CA GLU A 69 -1.11 -0.53 -0.81
C GLU A 69 -1.36 -0.02 0.62
N LEU A 70 -2.50 0.63 0.82
CA LEU A 70 -2.90 1.15 2.12
C LEU A 70 -3.58 0.04 2.93
N LYS A 71 -3.19 -0.09 4.20
CA LYS A 71 -3.81 -1.03 5.13
C LYS A 71 -4.24 -0.30 6.39
N ARG A 72 -5.49 -0.54 6.79
CA ARG A 72 -6.16 0.07 7.93
C ARG A 72 -5.73 -0.55 9.28
N TRP A 73 -4.44 -0.80 9.50
CA TRP A 73 -3.94 -1.47 10.70
C TRP A 73 -3.24 -0.48 11.63
N SER A 74 -3.84 -0.21 12.80
CA SER A 74 -3.30 0.72 13.79
C SER A 74 -2.14 0.15 14.61
N THR A 75 -1.98 -1.18 14.66
CA THR A 75 -0.87 -1.87 15.32
C THR A 75 -0.73 -3.27 14.72
N VAL A 76 0.50 -3.74 14.56
CA VAL A 76 0.79 -5.10 14.09
C VAL A 76 1.87 -5.69 14.98
N THR A 77 1.66 -6.92 15.45
CA THR A 77 2.68 -7.66 16.21
C THR A 77 3.13 -8.87 15.39
N GLN A 78 4.45 -9.00 15.23
CA GLN A 78 5.05 -10.14 14.55
C GLN A 78 4.80 -11.40 15.39
N VAL A 79 4.43 -12.50 14.73
CA VAL A 79 4.30 -13.80 15.41
C VAL A 79 5.71 -14.36 15.59
N GLU A 80 6.19 -14.42 16.85
CA GLU A 80 7.54 -14.87 17.21
C GLU A 80 7.70 -16.39 17.02
N ALA A 81 7.92 -16.82 15.78
CA ALA A 81 8.72 -18.00 15.42
C ALA A 81 8.84 -18.08 13.89
N ALA A 82 10.04 -17.75 13.39
CA ALA A 82 10.50 -17.87 12.00
C ALA A 82 9.78 -16.96 10.98
N THR A 83 10.46 -15.90 10.52
CA THR A 83 10.20 -15.23 9.21
C THR A 83 8.72 -15.19 8.81
N ALA A 84 7.85 -14.68 9.69
CA ALA A 84 6.45 -15.11 9.67
C ALA A 84 5.72 -14.49 8.47
N GLU A 85 5.26 -15.37 7.57
CA GLU A 85 4.40 -15.00 6.46
C GLU A 85 3.05 -14.44 6.93
N LEU A 86 2.77 -14.50 8.23
CA LEU A 86 1.53 -14.10 8.87
C LEU A 86 1.82 -13.10 10.00
N VAL A 87 0.95 -12.10 10.12
CA VAL A 87 0.97 -11.09 11.17
C VAL A 87 -0.34 -11.10 11.97
N SER A 88 -0.24 -10.78 13.26
CA SER A 88 -1.39 -10.61 14.14
C SER A 88 -1.80 -9.14 14.19
N VAL A 89 -3.08 -8.87 13.98
CA VAL A 89 -3.67 -7.53 14.00
C VAL A 89 -4.70 -7.47 15.12
N PRO A 90 -4.57 -6.57 16.11
CA PRO A 90 -5.55 -6.41 17.17
C PRO A 90 -6.96 -6.20 16.61
N GLY A 91 -7.92 -6.95 17.14
CA GLY A 91 -9.32 -6.92 16.68
C GLY A 91 -9.67 -7.88 15.53
N ILE A 92 -8.69 -8.49 14.86
CA ILE A 92 -8.93 -9.50 13.82
C ILE A 92 -8.62 -10.90 14.36
N LYS A 93 -9.65 -11.76 14.47
CA LYS A 93 -9.51 -13.10 15.07
C LYS A 93 -8.57 -14.06 14.32
N LYS A 94 -8.33 -13.84 13.02
CA LYS A 94 -7.48 -14.71 12.18
C LYS A 94 -6.20 -13.96 11.78
N PRO A 95 -5.01 -14.57 11.92
CA PRO A 95 -3.77 -14.00 11.39
C PRO A 95 -3.89 -13.69 9.89
N LYS A 96 -3.24 -12.61 9.46
CA LYS A 96 -3.28 -12.13 8.08
C LYS A 96 -1.93 -12.31 7.42
N LYS A 97 -1.91 -12.64 6.13
CA LYS A 97 -0.66 -12.73 5.36
C LYS A 97 0.08 -11.38 5.43
N HIS A 98 1.38 -11.42 5.64
CA HIS A 98 2.23 -10.24 5.71
C HIS A 98 2.03 -9.41 4.42
N PRO A 99 1.75 -8.10 4.51
CA PRO A 99 1.41 -7.28 3.33
C PRO A 99 2.46 -7.39 2.20
N ALA A 100 3.74 -7.34 2.55
CA ALA A 100 4.84 -7.49 1.58
C ALA A 100 4.88 -8.84 0.83
N LEU A 101 4.22 -9.89 1.33
CA LEU A 101 4.13 -11.20 0.69
C LEU A 101 2.85 -11.36 -0.15
N GLN A 102 1.84 -10.52 0.05
CA GLN A 102 0.64 -10.51 -0.79
C GLN A 102 0.93 -9.97 -2.21
N LEU A 103 2.06 -9.27 -2.36
CA LEU A 103 2.54 -8.75 -3.64
C LEU A 103 3.30 -9.80 -4.48
N ARG A 104 3.75 -10.91 -3.86
CA ARG A 104 4.64 -11.90 -4.50
C ARG A 104 3.91 -13.09 -5.13
N ASP A 105 2.62 -13.25 -4.90
CA ASP A 105 1.79 -14.33 -5.46
C ASP A 105 1.08 -13.89 -6.77
N THR A 106 1.69 -13.00 -7.55
CA THR A 106 1.11 -12.50 -8.81
C THR A 106 1.83 -13.08 -10.01
#